data_AF-A0A9E5YZ78-F1
#
_entry.id   AF-A0A9E5YZ78-F1
#
_cell.length_a   1.000
_cell.length_b   1.000
_cell.length_c   1.000
_cell.angle_alpha   90.00
_cell.angle_beta   90.00
_cell.angle_gamma   90.00
#
_symmetry.space_group_name_H-M   'P 1'
#
loop_
_entity.id
_entity.type
_entity.pdbx_description
1 polymer ?
#
loop_
_entity_poly.entity_id
_entity_poly.type
_entity_poly.pdbx_seq_one_letter_code
_entity_poly.pdbx_strand_id
1 'polypeptide(L)'
;ATTLSGSLWTIGILLFFWGGCAWALYTVGLAMLGERFQGGTLAASNATFVVAYEIANIIGPPAAGFALDTWENHGFMVFMGTAAAIYTFLAIARGLIRRRQSL
;
A
#
# COMPACT_ATOMS: atom_id res chain seq x y z
N ALA A 1 15.88 -14.52 -21.54
CA ALA A 1 14.57 -14.03 -21.07
C ALA A 1 13.62 -15.20 -20.77
N THR A 2 14.08 -16.21 -20.04
CA THR A 2 13.42 -17.53 -19.93
C THR A 2 13.57 -18.07 -18.52
N THR A 3 12.70 -17.63 -17.59
CA THR A 3 12.36 -18.34 -16.34
C THR A 3 11.05 -17.88 -15.68
N LEU A 4 10.29 -16.91 -16.23
CA LEU A 4 8.95 -16.57 -15.75
C LEU A 4 7.82 -17.46 -16.34
N SER A 5 8.16 -18.62 -16.91
CA SER A 5 7.16 -19.65 -17.27
C SER A 5 6.84 -20.57 -16.08
N GLY A 6 6.61 -20.00 -14.89
CA GLY A 6 6.32 -20.75 -13.67
C GLY A 6 4.83 -20.67 -13.33
N SER A 7 3.99 -21.45 -14.04
CA SER A 7 2.55 -21.73 -13.79
C SER A 7 1.64 -20.51 -13.51
N LEU A 8 0.56 -20.35 -14.29
CA LEU A 8 -0.53 -19.38 -14.04
C LEU A 8 -0.96 -19.29 -12.57
N TRP A 9 -0.89 -20.41 -11.85
CA TRP A 9 -1.16 -20.52 -10.42
C TRP A 9 -0.26 -19.66 -9.54
N THR A 10 1.05 -19.60 -9.80
CA THR A 10 1.98 -18.81 -8.98
C THR A 10 1.73 -17.32 -9.13
N ILE A 11 1.49 -16.86 -10.37
CA ILE A 11 1.09 -15.47 -10.64
C ILE A 11 -0.28 -15.19 -10.01
N GLY A 12 -1.23 -16.11 -10.13
CA GLY A 12 -2.56 -15.98 -9.53
C GLY A 12 -2.51 -15.84 -8.01
N ILE A 13 -1.73 -16.67 -7.32
CA ILE A 13 -1.52 -16.59 -5.87
C ILE A 13 -0.87 -15.26 -5.50
N LEU A 14 0.17 -14.86 -6.23
CA LEU A 14 0.87 -13.59 -5.97
C LEU A 14 -0.08 -12.39 -6.13
N LEU A 15 -0.86 -12.33 -7.22
CA LEU A 15 -1.83 -11.27 -7.45
C LEU A 15 -2.98 -11.31 -6.45
N PHE A 16 -3.41 -12.49 -6.00
CA PHE A 16 -4.44 -12.64 -4.98
C PHE A 16 -3.99 -12.04 -3.65
N PHE A 17 -2.80 -12.41 -3.17
CA PHE A 17 -2.27 -11.85 -1.93
C PHE A 17 -1.95 -10.37 -2.09
N TRP A 18 -1.32 -9.97 -3.19
CA TRP A 18 -0.94 -8.57 -3.43
C TRP A 18 -2.18 -7.67 -3.57
N GLY A 19 -3.09 -8.01 -4.47
CA GLY A 19 -4.33 -7.27 -4.68
C GLY A 19 -5.25 -7.34 -3.46
N GLY A 20 -5.38 -8.52 -2.85
CA GLY A 20 -6.17 -8.72 -1.64
C GLY A 20 -5.68 -7.89 -0.46
N CYS A 21 -4.37 -7.88 -0.19
CA CYS A 21 -3.80 -7.04 0.87
C CYS A 21 -3.97 -5.55 0.58
N ALA A 22 -3.72 -5.11 -0.67
CA ALA A 22 -3.88 -3.70 -1.05
C ALA A 22 -5.33 -3.21 -0.84
N TRP A 23 -6.32 -3.99 -1.27
CA TRP A 23 -7.74 -3.66 -1.07
C TRP A 23 -8.20 -3.81 0.38
N ALA A 24 -7.69 -4.80 1.12
CA ALA A 24 -8.02 -4.97 2.53
C ALA A 24 -7.57 -3.75 3.36
N LEU A 25 -6.39 -3.18 3.06
CA LEU A 25 -5.89 -1.98 3.73
C LEU A 25 -6.81 -0.77 3.51
N TYR A 26 -7.36 -0.62 2.31
CA TYR A 26 -8.34 0.43 2.01
C TYR A 26 -9.60 0.29 2.86
N THR A 27 -10.20 -0.90 2.88
CA THR A 27 -11.42 -1.18 3.66
C THR A 27 -11.20 -1.01 5.16
N VAL A 28 -10.10 -1.53 5.70
CA VAL A 28 -9.74 -1.36 7.12
C VAL A 28 -9.50 0.11 7.46
N GLY A 29 -8.83 0.87 6.58
CA GLY A 29 -8.61 2.30 6.76
C GLY A 29 -9.92 3.09 6.87
N LEU A 30 -10.89 2.80 6.00
CA LEU A 30 -12.21 3.41 6.05
C LEU A 30 -12.99 3.01 7.30
N ALA A 31 -12.95 1.73 7.70
CA ALA A 31 -13.59 1.26 8.92
C ALA A 31 -13.05 1.99 10.17
N MET A 32 -11.71 2.12 10.27
CA MET A 32 -11.06 2.87 11.36
C MET A 32 -11.44 4.35 11.37
N LEU A 33 -11.68 4.95 10.19
CA LEU A 33 -12.12 6.33 10.08
C LEU A 33 -13.55 6.49 10.60
N GLY A 34 -14.44 5.55 10.24
CA GLY A 34 -15.82 5.51 10.70
C GLY A 34 -15.97 5.28 12.20
N GLU A 35 -15.08 4.51 12.83
CA GLU A 35 -15.07 4.34 14.28
C GLU A 35 -14.63 5.60 15.04
N ARG A 36 -13.69 6.37 14.48
CA ARG A 36 -13.07 7.52 15.16
C ARG A 36 -13.79 8.85 14.95
N PHE A 37 -14.48 9.02 13.83
CA PHE A 37 -15.09 10.30 13.45
C PHE A 37 -16.59 10.11 13.15
N GLN A 38 -17.42 11.07 13.56
CA GLN A 38 -18.87 11.05 13.36
C GLN A 38 -19.38 12.39 12.80
N GLY A 39 -20.54 12.37 12.14
CA GLY A 39 -21.18 13.56 11.58
C GLY A 39 -20.29 14.29 10.55
N GLY A 40 -20.26 15.62 10.57
CA GLY A 40 -19.50 16.42 9.60
C GLY A 40 -17.98 16.19 9.61
N THR A 41 -17.41 15.76 10.75
CA THR A 41 -15.97 15.45 10.85
C THR A 41 -15.59 14.19 10.08
N LEU A 42 -16.51 13.24 9.91
CA LEU A 42 -16.29 12.03 9.13
C LEU A 42 -16.12 12.36 7.64
N ALA A 43 -16.95 13.27 7.11
CA ALA A 43 -16.86 13.71 5.72
C ALA A 43 -15.52 14.42 5.42
N ALA A 44 -15.08 15.31 6.32
CA ALA A 44 -13.79 16.01 6.20
C ALA A 44 -12.59 15.04 6.27
N SER A 45 -12.63 14.07 7.18
CA SER A 45 -11.60 13.02 7.28
C SER A 45 -11.57 12.14 6.02
N ASN A 46 -12.72 11.74 5.49
CA ASN A 46 -12.81 10.95 4.26
C ASN A 46 -12.26 11.73 3.05
N ALA A 47 -12.57 13.02 2.95
CA ALA A 47 -12.01 13.88 1.90
C ALA A 47 -10.47 13.93 1.97
N THR A 48 -9.90 14.04 3.17
CA THR A 48 -8.44 14.00 3.35
C THR A 48 -7.83 12.67 2.92
N PHE A 49 -8.51 11.56 3.22
CA PHE A 49 -8.10 10.22 2.79
C PHE A 49 -8.12 10.07 1.26
N VAL A 50 -9.17 10.54 0.60
CA VAL A 50 -9.28 10.55 -0.87
C VAL A 50 -8.21 11.44 -1.49
N VAL A 51 -7.96 12.63 -0.96
CA VAL A 51 -6.89 13.51 -1.47
C VAL A 51 -5.53 12.82 -1.41
N ALA A 52 -5.22 12.13 -0.30
CA ALA A 52 -3.98 11.37 -0.19
C ALA A 52 -3.91 10.22 -1.23
N TYR A 53 -5.03 9.56 -1.49
CA TYR A 53 -5.14 8.52 -2.52
C TYR A 53 -4.91 9.09 -3.93
N GLU A 54 -5.49 10.24 -4.26
CA GLU A 54 -5.29 10.90 -5.55
C GLU A 54 -3.84 11.35 -5.74
N ILE A 55 -3.19 11.87 -4.70
CA ILE A 55 -1.76 12.20 -4.74
C ILE A 55 -0.93 10.94 -5.04
N ALA A 56 -1.25 9.82 -4.38
CA ALA A 56 -0.58 8.55 -4.65
C ALA A 56 -0.81 8.07 -6.10
N ASN A 57 -2.02 8.25 -6.65
CA ASN A 57 -2.32 7.94 -8.06
C ASN A 57 -1.59 8.83 -9.05
N ILE A 58 -1.30 10.08 -8.70
CA ILE A 58 -0.52 10.99 -9.56
C ILE A 58 0.97 10.62 -9.52
N ILE A 59 1.51 10.33 -8.34
CA ILE A 59 2.95 10.07 -8.15
C ILE A 59 3.32 8.63 -8.53
N GLY A 60 2.41 7.68 -8.32
CA GLY A 60 2.66 6.25 -8.48
C GLY A 60 3.12 5.85 -9.88
N PRO A 61 2.36 6.14 -10.95
CA PRO A 61 2.73 5.74 -12.31
C PRO A 61 4.06 6.34 -12.79
N PRO A 62 4.35 7.65 -12.62
CA PRO A 62 5.65 8.21 -12.96
C PRO A 62 6.80 7.59 -12.17
N ALA A 63 6.62 7.35 -10.85
CA ALA A 63 7.65 6.74 -10.03
C ALA A 63 7.92 5.28 -10.41
N ALA A 64 6.86 4.51 -10.72
CA ALA A 64 6.97 3.14 -11.19
C ALA A 64 7.61 3.06 -12.58
N GLY A 65 7.27 4.00 -13.48
CA GLY A 65 7.90 4.13 -14.80
C GLY A 65 9.39 4.45 -14.69
N PHE A 66 9.77 5.42 -13.85
CA PHE A 66 11.16 5.74 -13.59
C PHE A 66 11.95 4.55 -12.98
N ALA A 67 11.31 3.77 -12.12
CA ALA A 67 11.91 2.56 -11.58
C ALA A 67 12.16 1.51 -12.68
N LEU A 68 11.24 1.36 -13.63
CA LEU A 68 11.42 0.50 -14.80
C LEU A 68 12.55 1.00 -15.72
N ASP A 69 12.65 2.31 -15.96
CA ASP A 69 13.70 2.92 -16.80
C ASP A 69 15.10 2.74 -16.19
N THR A 70 15.22 2.77 -14.87
CA THR A 70 16.50 2.56 -14.17
C THR A 70 16.91 1.09 -14.10
N TRP A 71 15.96 0.16 -14.02
CA TRP A 71 16.24 -1.28 -13.96
C TRP A 71 15.17 -2.12 -14.66
N GLU A 72 15.36 -2.38 -15.96
CA GLU A 72 14.34 -2.96 -16.85
C GLU A 72 13.65 -4.24 -16.32
N ASN A 73 14.39 -5.18 -15.73
CA ASN A 73 13.82 -6.47 -15.31
C ASN A 73 13.29 -6.52 -13.87
N HIS A 74 13.77 -5.65 -12.97
CA HIS A 74 13.47 -5.74 -11.53
C HIS A 74 13.00 -4.44 -10.90
N GLY A 75 13.07 -3.31 -11.63
CA GLY A 75 12.77 -1.98 -11.12
C GLY A 75 11.37 -1.85 -10.53
N PHE A 76 10.37 -2.39 -11.22
CA PHE A 76 8.99 -2.41 -10.72
C PHE A 76 8.83 -3.25 -9.44
N MET A 77 9.47 -4.42 -9.38
CA MET A 77 9.42 -5.28 -8.18
C MET A 77 10.12 -4.61 -6.99
N VAL A 78 11.26 -3.96 -7.22
CA VAL A 78 11.98 -3.20 -6.19
C VAL A 78 11.17 -2.00 -5.72
N PHE A 79 10.53 -1.26 -6.63
CA PHE A 79 9.65 -0.14 -6.28
C PHE A 79 8.47 -0.61 -5.40
N MET A 80 7.78 -1.68 -5.80
CA MET A 80 6.67 -2.22 -5.01
C MET A 80 7.14 -2.80 -3.67
N GLY A 81 8.28 -3.50 -3.66
CA GLY A 81 8.87 -4.07 -2.46
C GLY A 81 9.32 -2.99 -1.46
N THR A 82 9.91 -1.91 -1.94
CA THR A 82 10.31 -0.77 -1.10
C THR A 82 9.11 -0.03 -0.53
N ALA A 83 8.07 0.22 -1.32
CA ALA A 83 6.82 0.81 -0.83
C ALA A 83 6.16 -0.05 0.27
N ALA A 84 6.08 -1.36 0.06
CA ALA A 84 5.57 -2.30 1.06
C ALA A 84 6.46 -2.35 2.32
N ALA A 85 7.79 -2.33 2.16
CA ALA A 85 8.74 -2.31 3.28
C ALA A 85 8.61 -1.03 4.11
N ILE A 86 8.49 0.13 3.47
CA ILE A 86 8.26 1.42 4.15
C ILE A 86 6.95 1.38 4.94
N TYR A 87 5.86 0.94 4.31
CA TYR A 87 4.57 0.83 5.00
C TYR A 87 4.64 -0.12 6.20
N THR A 88 5.23 -1.31 6.02
CA THR A 88 5.40 -2.31 7.08
C THR A 88 6.26 -1.78 8.22
N PHE A 89 7.37 -1.11 7.90
CA PHE A 89 8.24 -0.48 8.88
C PHE A 89 7.49 0.59 9.69
N LEU A 90 6.74 1.47 9.03
CA LEU A 90 5.93 2.49 9.69
C LEU A 90 4.83 1.87 10.57
N ALA A 91 4.19 0.81 10.12
CA ALA A 91 3.17 0.09 10.88
C ALA A 91 3.76 -0.55 12.15
N ILE A 92 4.91 -1.23 12.02
CA ILE A 92 5.62 -1.82 13.16
C ILE A 92 6.09 -0.74 14.12
N ALA A 93 6.73 0.33 13.63
CA ALA A 93 7.21 1.43 14.45
C ALA A 93 6.07 2.07 15.26
N ARG A 94 4.93 2.34 14.61
CA ARG A 94 3.73 2.85 15.32
C ARG A 94 3.18 1.86 16.35
N GLY A 95 3.18 0.56 16.02
CA GLY A 95 2.77 -0.49 16.95
C GLY A 95 3.65 -0.56 18.19
N LEU A 96 4.98 -0.47 18.02
CA LEU A 96 5.95 -0.48 19.12
C LEU A 96 5.84 0.77 19.99
N ILE A 97 5.64 1.95 19.38
CA ILE A 97 5.46 3.20 20.13
C ILE A 97 4.18 3.14 20.99
N ARG A 98 3.07 2.62 20.45
CA ARG A 98 1.83 2.44 21.23
C ARG A 98 2.01 1.46 22.40
N ARG A 99 2.72 0.34 22.19
CA ARG A 99 3.01 -0.63 23.27
C ARG A 99 3.89 -0.03 24.38
N ARG A 100 4.80 0.87 24.03
CA ARG A 100 5.63 1.58 25.02
C ARG A 100 4.85 2.60 25.86
N GLN A 101 3.73 3.13 25.35
CA GLN A 101 2.89 4.08 26.09
C GLN A 101 1.91 3.39 27.06
N SER A 102 1.74 2.07 26.95
CA SER A 102 0.87 1.27 27.83
C SER A 102 1.61 0.58 28.99
N LEU A 103 2.91 0.83 29.16
CA LEU A 103 3.76 0.35 30.25
C LEU A 103 4.21 1.54 31.11
#